data_AF-A0AAV2AGM3-F1
#
_entry.id   AF-A0AAV2AGM3-F1
#
_cell.length_a   1.000
_cell.length_b   1.000
_cell.length_c   1.000
_cell.angle_alpha   90.00
_cell.angle_beta   90.00
_cell.angle_gamma   90.00
#
_symmetry.space_group_name_H-M   'P 1'
#
loop_
_entity.id
_entity.type
_entity.pdbx_description
1 polymer ?
#
loop_
_entity_poly.entity_id
_entity_poly.type
_entity_poly.pdbx_seq_one_letter_code
_entity_poly.pdbx_strand_id
1 'polypeptide(L)'
;ETRCSKCEHADSARTLRGTWVTIEVQKAIESGYKLEKIYEVHHFKNKSTDLFKTYINTFLKTKQEASGWPENCTTAAERFAYIKNYEEHEGVVLDAQQIEKNPGRRQVAKLCLNSFWGRWGMKENKTQTTFVSSLPEFNAILTDTTKEVSDIFFPNDSMAVLKWKMKEEFSPQSDQTNVYLAAFTTSHARLKLYCELEKLGAAVLYYDTDSIIYATDGENDPKTGDYLGDFTDELDGDTIVKFVSGGAKNYAYVTKAGKSVCKIRGFSLNYENSIKLNFDSVLKLVKSFDDEERITVTNPRKITRDVKTGKVVNKKEDKKYGIVYDKRVILDDLNTLPYGY
;
A
#
# COMPACT_ATOMS: atom_id res chain seq x y z
N GLU A 1 3.06 19.84 -20.04
CA GLU A 1 2.12 20.52 -19.11
C GLU A 1 2.51 20.43 -17.63
N THR A 2 3.37 19.49 -17.20
CA THR A 2 3.78 19.29 -15.79
C THR A 2 4.81 20.29 -15.23
N ARG A 3 5.10 21.38 -15.97
CA ARG A 3 6.09 22.41 -15.60
C ARG A 3 5.49 23.82 -15.54
N CYS A 4 4.20 23.94 -15.22
CA CYS A 4 3.58 25.25 -14.98
C CYS A 4 3.66 25.58 -13.49
N SER A 5 4.37 26.66 -13.14
CA SER A 5 4.59 27.09 -11.75
C SER A 5 3.38 27.81 -11.14
N LYS A 6 2.38 28.18 -11.95
CA LYS A 6 1.13 28.78 -11.48
C LYS A 6 -0.06 28.23 -12.25
N CYS A 7 -1.05 27.74 -11.51
CA CYS A 7 -2.31 27.32 -12.10
C CYS A 7 -3.13 28.54 -12.54
N GLU A 8 -3.36 28.71 -13.84
CA GLU A 8 -4.20 29.78 -14.41
C GLU A 8 -5.67 29.37 -14.57
N HIS A 9 -6.02 28.16 -14.15
CA HIS A 9 -7.40 27.67 -14.24
C HIS A 9 -8.31 28.44 -13.27
N ALA A 10 -9.51 28.79 -13.74
CA ALA A 10 -10.56 29.31 -12.89
C ALA A 10 -10.96 28.29 -11.80
N ASP A 11 -11.48 28.76 -10.67
CA ASP A 11 -11.86 27.91 -9.53
C ASP A 11 -12.84 26.78 -9.91
N SER A 12 -13.73 27.03 -10.86
CA SER A 12 -14.65 26.01 -11.40
C SER A 12 -13.92 24.84 -12.06
N ALA A 13 -12.78 25.09 -12.71
CA ALA A 13 -11.93 24.06 -13.32
C ALA A 13 -10.99 23.38 -12.30
N ARG A 14 -10.83 23.96 -11.10
CA ARG A 14 -10.08 23.39 -9.97
C ARG A 14 -10.98 22.57 -9.02
N THR A 15 -12.28 22.49 -9.32
CA THR A 15 -13.24 21.75 -8.49
C THR A 15 -13.00 20.25 -8.58
N LEU A 16 -12.79 19.61 -7.43
CA LEU A 16 -12.71 18.15 -7.35
C LEU A 16 -14.12 17.56 -7.26
N ARG A 17 -14.42 16.58 -8.11
CA ARG A 17 -15.67 15.79 -8.07
C ARG A 17 -15.36 14.32 -7.83
N GLY A 18 -16.04 13.72 -6.86
CA GLY A 18 -15.77 12.36 -6.43
C GLY A 18 -16.66 11.95 -5.27
N THR A 19 -16.32 10.80 -4.68
CA THR A 19 -17.00 10.22 -3.53
C THR A 19 -15.96 10.06 -2.43
N TRP A 20 -16.25 10.59 -1.25
CA TRP A 20 -15.33 10.61 -0.13
C TRP A 20 -16.03 10.23 1.17
N VAL A 21 -15.26 9.74 2.12
CA VAL A 21 -15.71 9.54 3.48
C VAL A 21 -15.76 10.90 4.18
N THR A 22 -16.80 11.13 4.99
CA THR A 22 -17.07 12.44 5.60
C THR A 22 -15.90 12.99 6.42
N ILE A 23 -15.10 12.13 7.07
CA ILE A 23 -13.94 12.56 7.88
C ILE A 23 -12.83 13.20 7.03
N GLU A 24 -12.65 12.77 5.78
CA GLU A 24 -11.67 13.38 4.87
C GLU A 24 -12.20 14.70 4.31
N VAL A 25 -13.50 14.80 4.08
CA VAL A 25 -14.15 16.06 3.69
C VAL A 25 -14.04 17.09 4.82
N GLN A 26 -14.26 16.68 6.07
CA GLN A 26 -14.07 17.54 7.24
C GLN A 26 -12.63 18.05 7.32
N LYS A 27 -11.65 17.16 7.20
CA LYS A 27 -10.24 17.57 7.20
C LYS A 27 -9.90 18.51 6.05
N ALA A 28 -10.45 18.28 4.84
CA ALA A 28 -10.24 19.18 3.71
C ALA A 28 -10.79 20.58 3.99
N ILE A 29 -11.96 20.70 4.62
CA ILE A 29 -12.55 21.99 5.02
C ILE A 29 -11.65 22.69 6.05
N GLU A 30 -11.13 21.96 7.06
CA GLU A 30 -10.16 22.50 8.03
C GLU A 30 -8.89 23.01 7.34
N SER A 31 -8.44 22.34 6.27
CA SER A 31 -7.32 22.76 5.43
C SER A 31 -7.68 23.87 4.41
N GLY A 32 -8.88 24.46 4.49
CA GLY A 32 -9.28 25.63 3.71
C GLY A 32 -10.03 25.34 2.40
N TYR A 33 -10.35 24.07 2.10
CA TYR A 33 -11.18 23.73 0.95
C TYR A 33 -12.64 24.14 1.16
N LYS A 34 -13.34 24.44 0.07
CA LYS A 34 -14.77 24.80 0.09
C LYS A 34 -15.62 23.68 -0.48
N LEU A 35 -16.73 23.38 0.17
CA LEU A 35 -17.71 22.42 -0.31
C LEU A 35 -18.71 23.11 -1.24
N GLU A 36 -18.61 22.84 -2.54
CA GLU A 36 -19.48 23.44 -3.56
C GLU A 36 -20.87 22.78 -3.60
N LYS A 37 -20.91 21.45 -3.72
CA LYS A 37 -22.16 20.71 -3.91
C LYS A 37 -22.09 19.29 -3.36
N ILE A 38 -23.14 18.89 -2.63
CA ILE A 38 -23.39 17.51 -2.21
C ILE A 38 -24.45 16.92 -3.15
N TYR A 39 -24.16 15.76 -3.73
CA TYR A 39 -25.11 15.04 -4.59
C TYR A 39 -25.88 13.98 -3.82
N GLU A 40 -25.19 13.24 -2.95
CA GLU A 40 -25.71 12.09 -2.23
C GLU A 40 -24.95 11.90 -0.91
N VAL A 41 -25.64 11.43 0.12
CA VAL A 41 -25.05 11.13 1.43
C VAL A 41 -25.57 9.78 1.93
N HIS A 42 -24.65 8.86 2.19
CA HIS A 42 -24.97 7.61 2.89
C HIS A 42 -24.67 7.80 4.37
N HIS A 43 -25.72 7.96 5.16
CA HIS A 43 -25.60 8.28 6.58
C HIS A 43 -25.86 7.05 7.48
N PHE A 44 -24.97 6.83 8.44
CA PHE A 44 -25.08 5.76 9.44
C PHE A 44 -25.30 6.38 10.81
N LYS A 45 -26.54 6.26 11.34
CA LYS A 45 -26.94 6.84 12.62
C LYS A 45 -26.17 6.24 13.81
N ASN A 46 -25.96 4.93 13.77
CA ASN A 46 -25.31 4.19 14.85
C ASN A 46 -23.84 3.94 14.49
N LYS A 47 -22.96 4.02 15.49
CA LYS A 47 -21.53 3.74 15.38
C LYS A 47 -21.10 2.87 16.56
N SER A 48 -20.06 2.06 16.37
CA SER A 48 -19.48 1.22 17.42
C SER A 48 -17.97 1.11 17.22
N THR A 49 -17.25 0.98 18.33
CA THR A 49 -15.81 0.68 18.38
C THR A 49 -15.54 -0.77 18.77
N ASP A 50 -16.58 -1.58 18.97
CA ASP A 50 -16.47 -2.88 19.64
C ASP A 50 -16.48 -4.06 18.67
N LEU A 51 -17.10 -3.89 17.50
CA LEU A 51 -17.39 -4.96 16.53
C LEU A 51 -16.19 -5.86 16.22
N PHE A 52 -15.00 -5.27 16.11
CA PHE A 52 -13.77 -5.98 15.74
C PHE A 52 -12.77 -6.11 16.88
N LYS A 53 -13.08 -5.60 18.08
CA LYS A 53 -12.14 -5.54 19.21
C LYS A 53 -11.59 -6.93 19.56
N THR A 54 -12.46 -7.92 19.70
CA THR A 54 -12.04 -9.30 20.02
C THR A 54 -11.13 -9.90 18.94
N TYR A 55 -11.46 -9.68 17.66
CA TYR A 55 -10.65 -10.17 16.55
C TYR A 55 -9.26 -9.52 16.56
N ILE A 56 -9.21 -8.19 16.64
CA ILE A 56 -7.95 -7.43 16.67
C ILE A 56 -7.12 -7.84 17.88
N ASN A 57 -7.69 -7.89 19.08
CA ASN A 57 -6.99 -8.27 20.31
C ASN A 57 -6.42 -9.69 20.24
N THR A 58 -7.16 -10.63 19.64
CA THR A 58 -6.71 -12.02 19.46
C THR A 58 -5.43 -12.08 18.62
N PHE A 59 -5.45 -11.48 17.43
CA PHE A 59 -4.30 -11.54 16.53
C PHE A 59 -3.17 -10.57 16.94
N LEU A 60 -3.49 -9.48 17.64
CA LEU A 60 -2.51 -8.59 18.24
C LEU A 60 -1.73 -9.33 19.34
N LYS A 61 -2.43 -10.03 20.25
CA LYS A 61 -1.82 -10.91 21.26
C LYS A 61 -0.87 -11.92 20.62
N THR A 62 -1.37 -12.71 19.67
CA THR A 62 -0.57 -13.74 18.99
C THR A 62 0.65 -13.14 18.28
N LYS A 63 0.48 -11.98 17.62
CA LYS A 63 1.57 -11.26 16.96
C LYS A 63 2.61 -10.80 17.97
N GLN A 64 2.19 -10.27 19.11
CA GLN A 64 3.06 -9.72 20.13
C GLN A 64 3.86 -10.82 20.83
N GLU A 65 3.19 -11.88 21.30
CA GLU A 65 3.83 -13.06 21.91
C GLU A 65 4.85 -13.70 20.98
N ALA A 66 4.51 -13.83 19.69
CA ALA A 66 5.41 -14.39 18.67
C ALA A 66 6.60 -13.48 18.29
N SER A 67 6.65 -12.24 18.80
CA SER A 67 7.81 -11.35 18.61
C SER A 67 8.98 -11.73 19.52
N GLY A 68 8.69 -12.46 20.61
CA GLY A 68 9.61 -12.66 21.71
C GLY A 68 9.67 -11.47 22.65
N TRP A 69 10.50 -11.61 23.68
CA TRP A 69 10.73 -10.57 24.68
C TRP A 69 11.51 -9.39 24.07
N PRO A 70 11.15 -8.13 24.43
CA PRO A 70 11.98 -6.97 24.15
C PRO A 70 13.40 -7.13 24.71
N GLU A 71 14.38 -6.50 24.07
CA GLU A 71 15.81 -6.63 24.46
C GLU A 71 16.08 -6.16 25.90
N ASN A 72 15.32 -5.17 26.36
CA ASN A 72 15.37 -4.63 27.73
C ASN A 72 14.61 -5.47 28.77
N CYS A 73 14.01 -6.61 28.40
CA CYS A 73 13.22 -7.46 29.31
C CYS A 73 14.01 -8.72 29.74
N THR A 74 15.07 -8.52 30.52
CA THR A 74 15.99 -9.59 30.94
C THR A 74 15.62 -10.20 32.30
N THR A 75 15.07 -9.39 33.20
CA THR A 75 14.71 -9.80 34.56
C THR A 75 13.23 -10.16 34.69
N ALA A 76 12.88 -10.91 35.74
CA ALA A 76 11.48 -11.25 36.02
C ALA A 76 10.61 -10.01 36.28
N ALA A 77 11.17 -8.98 36.93
CA ALA A 77 10.46 -7.72 37.20
C ALA A 77 10.16 -6.95 35.91
N GLU A 78 11.14 -6.85 34.99
CA GLU A 78 10.94 -6.21 33.68
C GLU A 78 9.90 -6.95 32.83
N ARG A 79 9.94 -8.28 32.83
CA ARG A 79 8.95 -9.11 32.12
C ARG A 79 7.53 -8.94 32.66
N PHE A 80 7.39 -8.87 33.99
CA PHE A 80 6.10 -8.60 34.63
C PHE A 80 5.60 -7.19 34.29
N ALA A 81 6.48 -6.19 34.38
CA ALA A 81 6.15 -4.82 34.03
C ALA A 81 5.72 -4.69 32.55
N TYR A 82 6.42 -5.38 31.64
CA TYR A 82 6.08 -5.41 30.22
C TYR A 82 4.65 -5.95 29.97
N ILE A 83 4.30 -7.10 30.56
CA ILE A 83 2.96 -7.69 30.41
C ILE A 83 1.89 -6.75 30.97
N LYS A 84 2.10 -6.21 32.17
CA LYS A 84 1.18 -5.28 32.82
C LYS A 84 0.98 -4.01 31.98
N ASN A 85 2.06 -3.46 31.46
CA ASN A 85 2.05 -2.25 30.65
C ASN A 85 1.27 -2.47 29.33
N TYR A 86 1.46 -3.64 28.70
CA TYR A 86 0.71 -4.01 27.50
C TYR A 86 -0.78 -4.20 27.77
N GLU A 87 -1.16 -4.81 28.90
CA GLU A 87 -2.56 -4.92 29.31
C GLU A 87 -3.19 -3.55 29.59
N GLU A 88 -2.48 -2.64 30.26
CA GLU A 88 -2.96 -1.30 30.59
C GLU A 88 -3.18 -0.43 29.35
N HIS A 89 -2.31 -0.52 28.34
CA HIS A 89 -2.40 0.30 27.13
C HIS A 89 -3.30 -0.30 26.05
N GLU A 90 -3.23 -1.62 25.83
CA GLU A 90 -3.94 -2.29 24.72
C GLU A 90 -5.21 -3.01 25.17
N GLY A 91 -5.37 -3.26 26.48
CA GLY A 91 -6.40 -4.17 26.99
C GLY A 91 -6.18 -5.61 26.55
N VAL A 92 -4.93 -6.00 26.30
CA VAL A 92 -4.54 -7.34 25.83
C VAL A 92 -3.63 -8.02 26.85
N VAL A 93 -4.10 -9.13 27.41
CA VAL A 93 -3.34 -9.92 28.38
C VAL A 93 -2.42 -10.88 27.63
N LEU A 94 -1.11 -10.67 27.72
CA LEU A 94 -0.09 -11.56 27.16
C LEU A 94 0.17 -12.75 28.09
N ASP A 95 0.41 -13.93 27.51
CA ASP A 95 0.85 -15.12 28.23
C ASP A 95 2.37 -15.22 28.22
N ALA A 96 3.00 -15.03 29.39
CA ALA A 96 4.44 -15.09 29.57
C ALA A 96 5.08 -16.37 29.03
N GLN A 97 4.36 -17.50 29.04
CA GLN A 97 4.87 -18.79 28.56
C GLN A 97 4.82 -18.92 27.04
N GLN A 98 4.01 -18.09 26.36
CA GLN A 98 3.89 -18.05 24.91
C GLN A 98 4.76 -16.96 24.26
N ILE A 99 5.37 -16.08 25.06
CA ILE A 99 6.28 -15.05 24.55
C ILE A 99 7.61 -15.69 24.14
N GLU A 100 7.73 -15.95 22.85
CA GLU A 100 8.89 -16.55 22.21
C GLU A 100 9.01 -16.04 20.77
N LYS A 101 10.23 -15.80 20.31
CA LYS A 101 10.48 -15.36 18.94
C LYS A 101 10.09 -16.46 17.94
N ASN A 102 8.94 -16.29 17.30
CA ASN A 102 8.41 -17.20 16.30
C ASN A 102 8.02 -16.42 15.03
N PRO A 103 8.95 -16.29 14.06
CA PRO A 103 8.72 -15.51 12.84
C PRO A 103 7.51 -15.98 12.02
N GLY A 104 7.26 -17.29 11.95
CA GLY A 104 6.14 -17.87 11.20
C GLY A 104 4.80 -17.53 11.82
N ARG A 105 4.64 -17.76 13.14
CA ARG A 105 3.42 -17.41 13.88
C ARG A 105 3.15 -15.91 13.83
N ARG A 106 4.19 -15.08 13.99
CA ARG A 106 4.10 -13.62 13.85
C ARG A 106 3.62 -13.20 12.47
N GLN A 107 4.13 -13.83 11.41
CA GLN A 107 3.73 -13.52 10.04
C GLN A 107 2.26 -13.87 9.79
N VAL A 108 1.79 -15.03 10.25
CA VAL A 108 0.38 -15.43 10.12
C VAL A 108 -0.54 -14.47 10.87
N ALA A 109 -0.21 -14.12 12.11
CA ALA A 109 -1.00 -13.17 12.89
C ALA A 109 -1.05 -11.78 12.24
N LYS A 110 0.10 -11.29 11.73
CA LYS A 110 0.16 -10.04 10.96
C LYS A 110 -0.68 -10.12 9.67
N LEU A 111 -0.66 -11.26 8.98
CA LEU A 111 -1.48 -11.46 7.78
C LEU A 111 -2.97 -11.43 8.10
N CYS A 112 -3.41 -12.04 9.20
CA CYS A 112 -4.80 -11.96 9.66
C CYS A 112 -5.22 -10.51 9.92
N LEU A 113 -4.42 -9.73 10.68
CA LEU A 113 -4.68 -8.30 10.91
C LEU A 113 -4.77 -7.49 9.60
N ASN A 114 -3.81 -7.69 8.69
CA ASN A 114 -3.73 -6.90 7.45
C ASN A 114 -4.76 -7.31 6.39
N SER A 115 -5.10 -8.60 6.29
CA SER A 115 -6.06 -9.09 5.30
C SER A 115 -7.51 -8.84 5.71
N PHE A 116 -7.78 -8.68 7.02
CA PHE A 116 -9.12 -8.51 7.56
C PHE A 116 -9.85 -7.31 6.97
N TRP A 117 -9.26 -6.11 7.00
CA TRP A 117 -9.90 -4.92 6.43
C TRP A 117 -10.02 -5.01 4.91
N GLY A 118 -9.04 -5.62 4.24
CA GLY A 118 -9.02 -5.81 2.79
C GLY A 118 -10.16 -6.73 2.31
N ARG A 119 -10.59 -7.68 3.14
CA ARG A 119 -11.74 -8.55 2.84
C ARG A 119 -13.03 -7.74 2.64
N TRP A 120 -13.25 -6.70 3.46
CA TRP A 120 -14.44 -5.86 3.37
C TRP A 120 -14.50 -5.03 2.09
N GLY A 121 -13.35 -4.69 1.50
CA GLY A 121 -13.26 -3.95 0.24
C GLY A 121 -13.07 -4.85 -0.99
N MET A 122 -13.26 -6.16 -0.86
CA MET A 122 -13.01 -7.11 -1.93
C MET A 122 -14.07 -6.98 -3.03
N LYS A 123 -13.62 -6.82 -4.30
CA LYS A 123 -14.53 -6.94 -5.45
C LYS A 123 -15.09 -8.36 -5.53
N GLU A 124 -16.41 -8.49 -5.49
CA GLU A 124 -17.13 -9.77 -5.51
C GLU A 124 -17.14 -10.39 -6.91
N ASN A 125 -17.52 -9.59 -7.91
CA ASN A 125 -17.58 -10.01 -9.31
C ASN A 125 -16.18 -10.06 -9.94
N LYS A 126 -15.43 -11.12 -9.66
CA LYS A 126 -14.12 -11.39 -10.26
C LYS A 126 -14.26 -12.20 -11.55
N THR A 127 -13.37 -11.95 -12.49
CA THR A 127 -13.23 -12.80 -13.68
C THR A 127 -12.93 -14.23 -13.26
N GLN A 128 -13.79 -15.14 -13.68
CA GLN A 128 -13.67 -16.58 -13.55
C GLN A 128 -12.97 -17.15 -14.77
N THR A 129 -12.29 -18.27 -14.58
CA THR A 129 -11.67 -19.05 -15.67
C THR A 129 -12.24 -20.45 -15.61
N THR A 130 -12.97 -20.85 -16.65
CA THR A 130 -13.58 -22.19 -16.74
C THR A 130 -12.95 -22.96 -17.88
N PHE A 131 -12.61 -24.21 -17.57
CA PHE A 131 -12.06 -25.18 -18.50
C PHE A 131 -13.19 -26.10 -18.93
N VAL A 132 -13.44 -26.20 -20.23
CA VAL A 132 -14.50 -27.06 -20.78
C VAL A 132 -13.91 -28.01 -21.80
N SER A 133 -14.42 -29.24 -21.83
CA SER A 133 -13.93 -30.32 -22.71
C SER A 133 -14.99 -30.83 -23.68
N SER A 134 -16.19 -30.23 -23.64
CA SER A 134 -17.30 -30.61 -24.51
C SER A 134 -17.99 -29.38 -25.11
N LEU A 135 -18.51 -29.54 -26.33
CA LEU A 135 -19.27 -28.48 -27.00
C LEU A 135 -20.54 -28.06 -26.24
N PRO A 136 -21.30 -28.97 -25.57
CA PRO A 136 -22.42 -28.57 -24.73
C PRO A 136 -22.03 -27.64 -23.57
N GLU A 137 -20.97 -27.94 -22.83
CA GLU A 137 -20.48 -27.08 -21.74
C GLU A 137 -20.01 -25.72 -22.26
N PHE A 138 -19.29 -25.73 -23.39
CA PHE A 138 -18.82 -24.53 -24.06
C PHE A 138 -19.98 -23.62 -24.47
N ASN A 139 -20.99 -24.18 -25.15
CA ASN A 139 -22.17 -23.44 -25.59
C ASN A 139 -22.99 -22.96 -24.39
N ALA A 140 -23.13 -23.76 -23.34
CA ALA A 140 -23.87 -23.38 -22.14
C ALA A 140 -23.32 -22.11 -21.50
N ILE A 141 -21.99 -21.93 -21.44
CA ILE A 141 -21.37 -20.71 -20.92
C ILE A 141 -21.53 -19.53 -21.88
N LEU A 142 -21.38 -19.75 -23.19
CA LEU A 142 -21.50 -18.71 -24.21
C LEU A 142 -22.92 -18.15 -24.34
N THR A 143 -23.93 -19.00 -24.23
CA THR A 143 -25.33 -18.61 -24.38
C THR A 143 -25.96 -18.15 -23.07
N ASP A 144 -25.26 -18.29 -21.94
CA ASP A 144 -25.75 -17.84 -20.65
C ASP A 144 -25.82 -16.30 -20.62
N THR A 145 -27.04 -15.77 -20.66
CA THR A 145 -27.30 -14.34 -20.69
C THR A 145 -26.88 -13.62 -19.41
N THR A 146 -26.60 -14.34 -18.33
CA THR A 146 -26.11 -13.77 -17.06
C THR A 146 -24.59 -13.57 -17.04
N LYS A 147 -23.86 -14.20 -17.98
CA LYS A 147 -22.40 -14.15 -18.06
C LYS A 147 -21.95 -13.20 -19.16
N GLU A 148 -20.81 -12.57 -18.94
CA GLU A 148 -20.08 -11.77 -19.93
C GLU A 148 -18.72 -12.44 -20.17
N VAL A 149 -18.57 -13.09 -21.32
CA VAL A 149 -17.32 -13.75 -21.73
C VAL A 149 -16.37 -12.71 -22.31
N SER A 150 -15.17 -12.61 -21.74
CA SER A 150 -14.17 -11.60 -22.11
C SER A 150 -13.02 -12.16 -22.96
N ASP A 151 -12.76 -13.46 -22.89
CA ASP A 151 -11.66 -14.10 -23.62
C ASP A 151 -11.92 -15.60 -23.77
N ILE A 152 -11.53 -16.17 -24.91
CA ILE A 152 -11.63 -17.60 -25.20
C ILE A 152 -10.34 -18.04 -25.88
N PHE A 153 -9.75 -19.12 -25.38
CA PHE A 153 -8.58 -19.72 -26.01
C PHE A 153 -8.60 -21.23 -25.83
N PHE A 154 -7.86 -21.92 -26.71
CA PHE A 154 -7.81 -23.38 -26.77
C PHE A 154 -6.38 -23.82 -26.47
N PRO A 155 -6.08 -24.26 -25.23
CA PRO A 155 -4.73 -24.70 -24.88
C PRO A 155 -4.28 -25.94 -25.66
N ASN A 156 -5.24 -26.77 -26.10
CA ASN A 156 -5.07 -27.94 -26.94
C ASN A 156 -6.40 -28.29 -27.64
N ASP A 157 -6.39 -29.33 -28.48
CA ASP A 157 -7.53 -29.71 -29.32
C ASP A 157 -8.72 -30.30 -28.55
N SER A 158 -8.54 -30.66 -27.29
CA SER A 158 -9.55 -31.30 -26.44
C SER A 158 -10.21 -30.36 -25.44
N MET A 159 -9.78 -29.10 -25.36
CA MET A 159 -10.18 -28.21 -24.28
C MET A 159 -10.21 -26.74 -24.69
N ALA A 160 -11.28 -26.06 -24.28
CA ALA A 160 -11.40 -24.62 -24.35
C ALA A 160 -11.33 -24.01 -22.94
N VAL A 161 -10.78 -22.80 -22.86
CA VAL A 161 -10.76 -21.98 -21.65
C VAL A 161 -11.54 -20.71 -21.94
N LEU A 162 -12.59 -20.48 -21.15
CA LEU A 162 -13.38 -19.26 -21.20
C LEU A 162 -13.08 -18.42 -19.96
N LYS A 163 -12.71 -17.17 -20.18
CA LYS A 163 -12.72 -16.16 -19.12
C LYS A 163 -14.01 -15.38 -19.19
N TRP A 164 -14.69 -15.29 -18.06
CA TRP A 164 -15.99 -14.62 -17.98
C TRP A 164 -16.17 -13.98 -16.61
N LYS A 165 -17.10 -13.04 -16.51
CA LYS A 165 -17.59 -12.48 -15.25
C LYS A 165 -19.11 -12.49 -15.27
N MET A 166 -19.76 -12.39 -14.13
CA MET A 166 -21.21 -12.15 -14.14
C MET A 166 -21.46 -10.75 -14.69
N LYS A 167 -22.57 -10.55 -15.42
CA LYS A 167 -23.06 -9.21 -15.68
C LYS A 167 -23.45 -8.56 -14.35
N GLU A 168 -23.24 -7.25 -14.20
CA GLU A 168 -23.38 -6.57 -12.90
C GLU A 168 -24.78 -6.73 -12.29
N GLU A 169 -25.82 -6.70 -13.13
CA GLU A 169 -27.23 -6.92 -12.77
C GLU A 169 -27.54 -8.34 -12.25
N PHE A 170 -26.66 -9.32 -12.52
CA PHE A 170 -26.76 -10.69 -12.04
C PHE A 170 -25.65 -11.05 -11.05
N SER A 171 -24.81 -10.08 -10.66
CA SER A 171 -23.78 -10.31 -9.66
C SER A 171 -24.45 -10.57 -8.31
N PRO A 172 -24.15 -11.71 -7.66
CA PRO A 172 -24.69 -11.98 -6.33
C PRO A 172 -24.14 -10.95 -5.34
N GLN A 173 -25.00 -10.44 -4.46
CA GLN A 173 -24.57 -9.65 -3.31
C GLN A 173 -24.03 -10.60 -2.24
N SER A 174 -22.85 -10.32 -1.67
CA SER A 174 -22.37 -11.04 -0.49
C SER A 174 -22.63 -10.25 0.79
N ASP A 175 -22.94 -10.98 1.85
CA ASP A 175 -22.91 -10.49 3.23
C ASP A 175 -21.49 -10.47 3.83
N GLN A 176 -20.48 -10.88 3.06
CA GLN A 176 -19.08 -11.00 3.50
C GLN A 176 -18.21 -9.78 3.16
N THR A 177 -18.78 -8.78 2.50
CA THR A 177 -18.08 -7.54 2.14
C THR A 177 -18.89 -6.32 2.56
N ASN A 178 -18.21 -5.19 2.74
CA ASN A 178 -18.83 -3.92 3.09
C ASN A 178 -17.87 -2.78 2.72
N VAL A 179 -18.17 -2.12 1.61
CA VAL A 179 -17.34 -1.04 1.07
C VAL A 179 -17.20 0.14 2.05
N TYR A 180 -18.19 0.42 2.88
CA TYR A 180 -18.11 1.52 3.87
C TYR A 180 -17.09 1.21 4.95
N LEU A 181 -17.06 -0.03 5.45
CA LEU A 181 -16.04 -0.43 6.43
C LEU A 181 -14.64 -0.25 5.86
N ALA A 182 -14.39 -0.75 4.64
CA ALA A 182 -13.10 -0.58 3.98
C ALA A 182 -12.75 0.90 3.72
N ALA A 183 -13.72 1.70 3.28
CA ALA A 183 -13.54 3.13 3.04
C ALA A 183 -13.15 3.86 4.33
N PHE A 184 -13.95 3.72 5.40
CA PHE A 184 -13.66 4.37 6.69
C PHE A 184 -12.33 3.90 7.30
N THR A 185 -12.01 2.60 7.25
CA THR A 185 -10.71 2.10 7.76
C THR A 185 -9.55 2.78 7.03
N THR A 186 -9.58 2.84 5.70
CA THR A 186 -8.49 3.46 4.94
C THR A 186 -8.45 4.98 5.10
N SER A 187 -9.60 5.64 5.25
CA SER A 187 -9.67 7.10 5.51
C SER A 187 -9.09 7.43 6.89
N HIS A 188 -9.41 6.67 7.93
CA HIS A 188 -8.80 6.86 9.26
C HIS A 188 -7.28 6.62 9.23
N ALA A 189 -6.80 5.60 8.51
CA ALA A 189 -5.37 5.37 8.35
C ALA A 189 -4.67 6.53 7.62
N ARG A 190 -5.26 7.05 6.53
CA ARG A 190 -4.73 8.22 5.81
C ARG A 190 -4.69 9.47 6.68
N LEU A 191 -5.75 9.74 7.43
CA LEU A 191 -5.79 10.89 8.34
C LEU A 191 -4.77 10.77 9.46
N LYS A 192 -4.57 9.56 10.01
CA LYS A 192 -3.54 9.32 11.04
C LYS A 192 -2.14 9.66 10.51
N LEU A 193 -1.80 9.23 9.30
CA LEU A 193 -0.55 9.61 8.64
C LEU A 193 -0.51 11.12 8.38
N TYR A 194 -1.58 11.69 7.84
CA TYR A 194 -1.67 13.10 7.48
C TYR A 194 -1.45 14.02 8.69
N CYS A 195 -1.92 13.66 9.88
CA CYS A 195 -1.69 14.44 11.10
C CYS A 195 -0.19 14.68 11.39
N GLU A 196 0.68 13.69 11.13
CA GLU A 196 2.12 13.88 11.30
C GLU A 196 2.74 14.61 10.10
N LEU A 197 2.25 14.35 8.89
CA LEU A 197 2.71 15.09 7.69
C LEU A 197 2.43 16.59 7.80
N GLU A 198 1.29 16.96 8.38
CA GLU A 198 0.89 18.36 8.58
C GLU A 198 1.81 19.08 9.58
N LYS A 199 2.22 18.39 10.66
CA LYS A 199 3.19 18.94 11.63
C LYS A 199 4.58 19.11 11.02
N LEU A 200 5.05 18.09 10.29
CA LEU A 200 6.36 18.09 9.66
C LEU A 200 6.46 19.11 8.51
N GLY A 201 5.35 19.35 7.79
CA GLY A 201 5.30 20.31 6.70
C GLY A 201 6.38 20.07 5.64
N ALA A 202 7.25 21.07 5.44
CA ALA A 202 8.33 21.01 4.44
C ALA A 202 9.45 20.01 4.77
N ALA A 203 9.53 19.50 6.01
CA ALA A 203 10.49 18.48 6.40
C ALA A 203 10.20 17.10 5.77
N VAL A 204 8.98 16.87 5.27
CA VAL A 204 8.60 15.59 4.65
C VAL A 204 9.33 15.38 3.32
N LEU A 205 10.14 14.33 3.25
CA LEU A 205 10.85 13.93 2.02
C LEU A 205 10.09 12.85 1.23
N TYR A 206 9.40 11.94 1.93
CA TYR A 206 8.62 10.87 1.31
C TYR A 206 7.61 10.29 2.31
N TYR A 207 6.52 9.70 1.81
CA TYR A 207 5.59 8.90 2.61
C TYR A 207 4.92 7.83 1.75
N ASP A 208 4.62 6.68 2.33
CA ASP A 208 3.82 5.62 1.69
C ASP A 208 3.04 4.84 2.73
N THR A 209 1.71 4.92 2.63
CA THR A 209 0.71 4.16 3.40
C THR A 209 0.75 4.38 4.93
N ASP A 210 1.84 4.00 5.57
CA ASP A 210 2.07 3.97 7.03
C ASP A 210 3.51 4.36 7.41
N SER A 211 4.30 4.88 6.46
CA SER A 211 5.69 5.31 6.68
C SER A 211 5.94 6.75 6.24
N ILE A 212 6.86 7.44 6.92
CA ILE A 212 7.31 8.80 6.62
C ILE A 212 8.84 8.80 6.63
N ILE A 213 9.45 9.40 5.61
CA ILE A 213 10.86 9.80 5.60
C ILE A 213 10.87 11.32 5.67
N TYR A 214 11.57 11.87 6.65
CA TYR A 214 11.59 13.30 6.92
C TYR A 214 12.99 13.76 7.31
N ALA A 215 13.24 15.07 7.14
CA ALA A 215 14.41 15.74 7.67
C ALA A 215 14.11 16.20 9.10
N THR A 216 14.75 15.58 10.09
CA THR A 216 14.58 15.94 11.51
C THR A 216 15.12 17.35 11.79
N ASP A 217 14.33 18.15 12.50
CA ASP A 217 14.75 19.39 13.17
C ASP A 217 14.91 19.19 14.69
N GLY A 218 14.57 18.00 15.19
CA GLY A 218 14.55 17.65 16.61
C GLY A 218 13.37 18.24 17.40
N GLU A 219 12.49 19.02 16.76
CA GLU A 219 11.36 19.70 17.39
C GLU A 219 10.03 19.04 17.04
N ASN A 220 9.82 18.70 15.76
CA ASN A 220 8.53 18.25 15.22
C ASN A 220 8.48 16.75 14.88
N ASP A 221 9.48 15.99 15.32
CA ASP A 221 9.63 14.57 14.99
C ASP A 221 8.43 13.74 15.50
N PRO A 222 7.88 12.81 14.69
CA PRO A 222 6.80 11.93 15.12
C PRO A 222 7.22 11.11 16.33
N LYS A 223 6.35 11.06 17.36
CA LYS A 223 6.60 10.26 18.55
C LYS A 223 6.60 8.78 18.21
N THR A 224 7.67 8.10 18.57
CA THR A 224 7.76 6.65 18.47
C THR A 224 7.18 5.97 19.70
N GLY A 225 6.67 4.76 19.54
CA GLY A 225 6.16 3.95 20.63
C GLY A 225 6.02 2.48 20.25
N ASP A 226 5.70 1.66 21.25
CA ASP A 226 5.64 0.20 21.15
C ASP A 226 4.21 -0.34 20.97
N TYR A 227 3.22 0.56 20.90
CA TYR A 227 1.80 0.22 20.91
C TYR A 227 1.16 0.32 19.53
N LEU A 228 -0.07 -0.18 19.43
CA LEU A 228 -0.82 -0.30 18.20
C LEU A 228 -1.06 1.08 17.58
N GLY A 229 -0.39 1.28 16.44
CA GLY A 229 -0.49 2.48 15.64
C GLY A 229 0.45 3.59 16.09
N ASP A 230 1.34 3.35 17.04
CA ASP A 230 2.49 4.23 17.22
C ASP A 230 3.43 4.10 16.02
N PHE A 231 4.22 5.15 15.77
CA PHE A 231 5.32 5.06 14.82
C PHE A 231 6.46 4.25 15.42
N THR A 232 7.14 3.47 14.59
CA THR A 232 8.33 2.72 14.99
C THR A 232 9.51 3.24 14.18
N ASP A 233 10.66 3.39 14.82
CA ASP A 233 11.91 3.68 14.12
C ASP A 233 12.35 2.45 13.32
N GLU A 234 12.30 2.53 11.98
CA GLU A 234 12.75 1.45 11.09
C GLU A 234 14.27 1.43 10.86
N LEU A 235 15.00 2.42 11.37
CA LEU A 235 16.45 2.54 11.20
C LEU A 235 17.24 2.08 12.43
N ASP A 236 16.56 1.60 13.47
CA ASP A 236 17.17 1.09 14.71
C ASP A 236 18.17 2.11 15.31
N GLY A 237 17.82 3.40 15.31
CA GLY A 237 18.65 4.51 15.77
C GLY A 237 19.66 5.06 14.77
N ASP A 238 19.78 4.48 13.57
CA ASP A 238 20.59 5.03 12.48
C ASP A 238 19.88 6.22 11.80
N THR A 239 20.63 7.01 11.02
CA THR A 239 20.10 8.22 10.38
C THR A 239 20.41 8.21 8.90
N ILE A 240 19.41 8.55 8.08
CA ILE A 240 19.61 8.76 6.64
C ILE A 240 20.40 10.06 6.43
N VAL A 241 21.53 9.96 5.73
CA VAL A 241 22.40 11.12 5.40
C VAL A 241 22.30 11.54 3.94
N LYS A 242 21.80 10.65 3.08
CA LYS A 242 21.52 10.95 1.67
C LYS A 242 20.20 10.31 1.27
N PHE A 243 19.32 11.08 0.66
CA PHE A 243 18.02 10.63 0.19
C PHE A 243 17.77 11.10 -1.24
N VAL A 244 17.15 10.26 -2.06
CA VAL A 244 16.67 10.62 -3.38
C VAL A 244 15.35 9.89 -3.67
N SER A 245 14.41 10.60 -4.30
CA SER A 245 13.13 10.05 -4.74
C SER A 245 12.92 10.33 -6.22
N GLY A 246 12.63 9.27 -6.97
CA GLY A 246 12.19 9.34 -8.37
C GLY A 246 10.68 9.25 -8.51
N GLY A 247 9.92 9.53 -7.45
CA GLY A 247 8.46 9.50 -7.42
C GLY A 247 7.88 8.44 -6.47
N ALA A 248 6.57 8.19 -6.61
CA ALA A 248 5.87 7.25 -5.73
C ALA A 248 6.42 5.82 -5.85
N LYS A 249 6.76 5.20 -4.71
CA LYS A 249 7.32 3.84 -4.62
C LYS A 249 8.65 3.66 -5.36
N ASN A 250 9.40 4.76 -5.47
CA ASN A 250 10.67 4.85 -6.18
C ASN A 250 11.63 5.78 -5.42
N TYR A 251 12.46 5.23 -4.53
CA TYR A 251 13.39 6.00 -3.73
C TYR A 251 14.67 5.22 -3.42
N ALA A 252 15.72 5.94 -3.04
CA ALA A 252 16.95 5.37 -2.51
C ALA A 252 17.51 6.24 -1.39
N TYR A 253 18.20 5.62 -0.43
CA TYR A 253 18.86 6.32 0.65
C TYR A 253 20.16 5.64 1.08
N VAL A 254 21.02 6.42 1.72
CA VAL A 254 22.24 5.96 2.40
C VAL A 254 22.21 6.46 3.84
N THR A 255 22.48 5.59 4.79
CA THR A 255 22.53 5.92 6.21
C THR A 255 23.94 6.26 6.69
N LYS A 256 24.05 6.83 7.89
CA LYS A 256 25.32 7.18 8.53
C LYS A 256 26.19 5.94 8.79
N ALA A 257 25.58 4.81 9.14
CA ALA A 257 26.29 3.53 9.28
C ALA A 257 26.72 2.90 7.94
N GLY A 258 26.40 3.54 6.80
CA GLY A 258 26.78 3.08 5.46
C GLY A 258 25.79 2.11 4.80
N LYS A 259 24.61 1.89 5.39
CA LYS A 259 23.54 1.07 4.79
C LYS A 259 22.97 1.81 3.59
N SER A 260 23.03 1.19 2.41
CA SER A 260 22.43 1.72 1.18
C SER A 260 21.20 0.91 0.82
N VAL A 261 20.06 1.59 0.63
CA VAL A 261 18.79 0.97 0.26
C VAL A 261 18.26 1.63 -1.00
N CYS A 262 17.82 0.81 -1.96
CA CYS A 262 17.12 1.25 -3.15
C CYS A 262 15.79 0.49 -3.26
N LYS A 263 14.71 1.20 -3.55
CA LYS A 263 13.34 0.66 -3.66
C LYS A 263 12.72 1.18 -4.94
N ILE A 264 12.53 0.28 -5.91
CA ILE A 264 11.95 0.61 -7.21
C ILE A 264 10.83 -0.36 -7.53
N ARG A 265 9.58 0.12 -7.51
CA ARG A 265 8.42 -0.71 -7.84
C ARG A 265 8.50 -1.27 -9.25
N GLY A 266 8.20 -2.56 -9.39
CA GLY A 266 8.18 -3.26 -10.69
C GLY A 266 9.52 -3.86 -11.10
N PHE A 267 10.59 -3.61 -10.35
CA PHE A 267 11.92 -4.17 -10.58
C PHE A 267 12.31 -5.08 -9.43
N SER A 268 12.83 -6.27 -9.77
CA SER A 268 13.46 -7.14 -8.79
C SER A 268 14.91 -6.72 -8.62
N LEU A 269 15.28 -6.19 -7.46
CA LEU A 269 16.65 -5.78 -7.16
C LEU A 269 17.49 -6.99 -6.70
N ASN A 270 17.75 -7.90 -7.63
CA ASN A 270 18.81 -8.89 -7.45
C ASN A 270 20.20 -8.21 -7.56
N TYR A 271 21.27 -8.96 -7.30
CA TYR A 271 22.63 -8.41 -7.33
C TYR A 271 22.95 -7.66 -8.63
N GLU A 272 22.73 -8.27 -9.79
CA GLU A 272 23.03 -7.67 -11.09
C GLU A 272 22.21 -6.40 -11.35
N ASN A 273 20.92 -6.41 -11.01
CA ASN A 273 20.05 -5.26 -11.18
C ASN A 273 20.40 -4.15 -10.19
N SER A 274 20.83 -4.48 -8.97
CA SER A 274 21.24 -3.53 -7.94
C SER A 274 22.54 -2.78 -8.29
N ILE A 275 23.40 -3.37 -9.13
CA ILE A 275 24.57 -2.65 -9.68
C ILE A 275 24.12 -1.55 -10.64
N LYS A 276 23.04 -1.77 -11.39
CA LYS A 276 22.51 -0.80 -12.38
C LYS A 276 21.52 0.19 -11.78
N LEU A 277 20.74 -0.26 -10.79
CA LEU A 277 19.70 0.47 -10.09
C LEU A 277 20.07 0.56 -8.62
N ASN A 278 20.69 1.69 -8.27
CA ASN A 278 21.22 2.03 -6.97
C ASN A 278 21.03 3.52 -6.69
N PHE A 279 21.54 3.99 -5.55
CA PHE A 279 21.45 5.39 -5.16
C PHE A 279 21.99 6.34 -6.25
N ASP A 280 23.21 6.10 -6.75
CA ASP A 280 23.88 7.02 -7.68
C ASP A 280 23.19 7.11 -9.04
N SER A 281 22.72 5.97 -9.55
CA SER A 281 21.98 5.91 -10.82
C SER A 281 20.62 6.60 -10.73
N VAL A 282 19.88 6.45 -9.62
CA VAL A 282 18.63 7.18 -9.39
C VAL A 282 18.91 8.67 -9.23
N LEU A 283 19.95 9.05 -8.48
CA LEU A 283 20.36 10.45 -8.31
C LEU A 283 20.73 11.11 -9.64
N LYS A 284 21.49 10.41 -10.50
CA LYS A 284 21.84 10.88 -11.83
C LYS A 284 20.60 11.18 -12.66
N LEU A 285 19.65 10.24 -12.68
CA LEU A 285 18.39 10.42 -13.41
C LEU A 285 17.59 11.59 -12.86
N VAL A 286 17.45 11.74 -11.53
CA VAL A 286 16.67 12.84 -10.94
C VAL A 286 17.31 14.19 -11.30
N LYS A 287 18.63 14.29 -11.29
CA LYS A 287 19.36 15.51 -11.64
C LYS A 287 19.40 15.81 -13.14
N SER A 288 19.19 14.81 -14.00
CA SER A 288 19.24 15.00 -15.46
C SER A 288 18.10 15.88 -15.97
N PHE A 289 16.93 15.87 -15.29
CA PHE A 289 15.66 16.42 -15.77
C PHE A 289 15.26 15.95 -17.19
N ASP A 290 15.88 14.87 -17.67
CA ASP A 290 15.62 14.25 -18.95
C ASP A 290 14.56 13.16 -18.77
N ASP A 291 13.33 13.53 -19.09
CA ASP A 291 12.17 12.64 -19.01
C ASP A 291 12.27 11.47 -20.02
N GLU A 292 13.25 11.43 -20.93
CA GLU A 292 13.53 10.34 -21.85
C GLU A 292 14.67 9.41 -21.39
N GLU A 293 15.50 9.81 -20.42
CA GLU A 293 16.61 8.97 -19.96
C GLU A 293 16.07 7.68 -19.31
N ARG A 294 16.57 6.52 -19.76
CA ARG A 294 16.13 5.21 -19.27
C ARG A 294 17.32 4.31 -18.94
N ILE A 295 17.24 3.62 -17.79
CA ILE A 295 18.17 2.54 -17.46
C ILE A 295 17.53 1.21 -17.84
N THR A 296 18.18 0.46 -18.72
CA THR A 296 17.69 -0.86 -19.13
C THR A 296 18.27 -1.96 -18.25
N VAL A 297 17.39 -2.80 -17.73
CA VAL A 297 17.71 -3.97 -16.94
C VAL A 297 17.21 -5.21 -17.65
N THR A 298 18.08 -6.19 -17.82
CA THR A 298 17.81 -7.40 -18.58
C THR A 298 17.74 -8.60 -17.66
N ASN A 299 16.63 -9.32 -17.68
CA ASN A 299 16.55 -10.67 -17.14
C ASN A 299 16.65 -11.67 -18.31
N PRO A 300 17.78 -12.39 -18.46
CA PRO A 300 17.98 -13.28 -19.60
C PRO A 300 17.08 -14.52 -19.56
N ARG A 301 16.58 -14.91 -18.38
CA ARG A 301 15.86 -16.17 -18.16
C ARG A 301 14.63 -15.97 -17.29
N LYS A 302 13.74 -15.05 -17.69
CA LYS A 302 12.47 -14.90 -17.00
C LYS A 302 11.57 -16.09 -17.30
N ILE A 303 11.24 -16.84 -16.25
CA ILE A 303 10.20 -17.86 -16.30
C ILE A 303 8.86 -17.15 -16.44
N THR A 304 8.14 -17.42 -17.52
CA THR A 304 6.80 -16.90 -17.77
C THR A 304 5.88 -18.02 -18.25
N ARG A 305 4.58 -17.88 -17.98
CA ARG A 305 3.56 -18.77 -18.49
C ARG A 305 2.90 -18.13 -19.69
N ASP A 306 2.93 -18.82 -20.82
CA ASP A 306 2.10 -18.45 -21.96
C ASP A 306 0.64 -18.69 -21.59
N VAL A 307 -0.16 -17.63 -21.51
CA VAL A 307 -1.53 -17.69 -21.00
C VAL A 307 -2.43 -18.52 -21.92
N LYS A 308 -2.17 -18.53 -23.24
CA LYS A 308 -3.02 -19.20 -24.22
C LYS A 308 -2.72 -20.69 -24.29
N THR A 309 -1.45 -21.07 -24.29
CA THR A 309 -1.04 -22.48 -24.38
C THR A 309 -0.86 -23.14 -23.01
N GLY A 310 -0.82 -22.35 -21.94
CA GLY A 310 -0.54 -22.81 -20.59
C GLY A 310 0.92 -23.22 -20.34
N LYS A 311 1.79 -23.18 -21.37
CA LYS A 311 3.18 -23.64 -21.31
C LYS A 311 4.05 -22.68 -20.51
N VAL A 312 4.94 -23.23 -19.69
CA VAL A 312 5.99 -22.47 -19.00
C VAL A 312 7.19 -22.36 -19.93
N VAL A 313 7.62 -21.13 -20.20
CA VAL A 313 8.73 -20.83 -21.11
C VAL A 313 9.70 -19.85 -20.47
N ASN A 314 10.97 -19.97 -20.84
CA ASN A 314 11.98 -18.98 -20.53
C ASN A 314 12.03 -17.96 -21.66
N LYS A 315 11.86 -16.69 -21.34
CA LYS A 315 12.01 -15.58 -22.28
C LYS A 315 12.97 -14.53 -21.71
N LYS A 316 13.75 -13.91 -22.58
CA LYS A 316 14.49 -12.69 -22.22
C LYS A 316 13.48 -11.58 -21.96
N GLU A 317 13.60 -10.89 -20.83
CA GLU A 317 12.84 -9.70 -20.50
C GLU A 317 13.78 -8.51 -20.35
N ASP A 318 13.53 -7.46 -21.11
CA ASP A 318 14.18 -6.17 -20.96
C ASP A 318 13.17 -5.19 -20.33
N LYS A 319 13.53 -4.61 -19.18
CA LYS A 319 12.75 -3.58 -18.49
C LYS A 319 13.50 -2.27 -18.52
N LYS A 320 12.81 -1.20 -18.90
CA LYS A 320 13.36 0.15 -18.92
C LYS A 320 12.85 0.91 -17.69
N TYR A 321 13.77 1.27 -16.80
CA TYR A 321 13.49 2.15 -15.69
C TYR A 321 13.61 3.60 -16.16
N GLY A 322 12.63 4.42 -15.81
CA GLY A 322 12.64 5.86 -15.98
C GLY A 322 11.95 6.51 -14.79
N ILE A 323 12.25 7.77 -14.55
CA ILE A 323 11.58 8.55 -13.51
C ILE A 323 10.16 8.84 -13.96
N VAL A 324 9.21 8.68 -13.04
CA VAL A 324 7.81 9.00 -13.27
C VAL A 324 7.37 9.91 -12.14
N TYR A 325 7.24 11.19 -12.45
CA TYR A 325 6.79 12.21 -11.52
C TYR A 325 5.47 12.81 -12.01
N ASP A 326 4.39 12.05 -11.82
CA ASP A 326 3.05 12.36 -12.32
C ASP A 326 2.12 12.95 -11.26
N LYS A 327 2.55 13.05 -9.99
CA LYS A 327 1.69 13.41 -8.85
C LYS A 327 1.94 14.78 -8.22
N ARG A 328 3.05 15.44 -8.54
CA ARG A 328 3.41 16.76 -8.03
C ARG A 328 4.15 17.53 -9.12
N VAL A 329 4.19 18.85 -8.98
CA VAL A 329 5.00 19.75 -9.81
C VAL A 329 6.39 19.83 -9.20
N ILE A 330 7.44 19.65 -10.01
CA ILE A 330 8.84 19.82 -9.60
C ILE A 330 9.26 21.26 -9.87
N LEU A 331 9.87 21.91 -8.88
CA LEU A 331 10.43 23.25 -8.97
C LEU A 331 11.92 23.20 -9.35
N ASP A 332 12.48 24.34 -9.76
CA ASP A 332 13.88 24.43 -10.22
C ASP A 332 14.91 24.06 -9.13
N ASP A 333 14.54 24.21 -7.86
CA ASP A 333 15.33 23.84 -6.69
C ASP A 333 15.12 22.38 -6.23
N LEU A 334 14.43 21.57 -7.05
CA LEU A 334 14.00 20.18 -6.77
C LEU A 334 12.95 20.03 -5.66
N ASN A 335 12.44 21.12 -5.08
CA ASN A 335 11.26 21.04 -4.23
C ASN A 335 10.04 20.66 -5.07
N THR A 336 9.02 20.10 -4.41
CA THR A 336 7.82 19.65 -5.13
C THR A 336 6.54 20.14 -4.47
N LEU A 337 5.60 20.61 -5.29
CA LEU A 337 4.31 21.12 -4.85
C LEU A 337 3.18 20.21 -5.33
N PRO A 338 2.16 19.94 -4.50
CA PRO A 338 0.97 19.25 -4.98
C PRO A 338 0.32 20.05 -6.12
N TYR A 339 -0.35 19.37 -7.05
CA TYR A 339 -1.07 20.07 -8.11
C TYR A 339 -2.13 21.01 -7.53
N GLY A 340 -2.23 22.20 -8.14
CA GLY A 340 -3.21 23.21 -7.75
C GLY A 340 -2.72 24.23 -6.72
N TYR A 341 -1.45 24.18 -6.30
CA TYR A 341 -0.76 25.28 -5.61
C TYR A 341 -0.22 26.33 -6.58
#